data_AF-R9GQJ0-F1
#
_entry.id   AF-R9GQJ0-F1
#
_cell.length_a   1.000
_cell.length_b   1.000
_cell.length_c   1.000
_cell.angle_alpha   90.00
_cell.angle_beta   90.00
_cell.angle_gamma   90.00
#
_symmetry.space_group_name_H-M   'P 1'
#
loop_
_entity.id
_entity.type
_entity.pdbx_description
1 polymer ?
#
loop_
_entity_poly.entity_id
_entity_poly.type
_entity_poly.pdbx_seq_one_letter_code
_entity_poly.pdbx_strand_id
1 'polypeptide(L)'
;MEIIVIDGGSTDGTVDILKANHPSIAYWKSEKDYGVYDAMNKALDHVSGEWVYFLGADDELLQGFSDLAEELKSQSTIYYGSVLKDSMKYLGRLSDYLHAKTGICHQAMIYPSSVFKKYTFPDDYSISADQVLNMWCWKDKLFDFEFKDHMVAIFNHTGISSVKKDALFEKRKSSLILENYGIMIWLRFLFKRLKESF
;
A
#
# COMPACT_ATOMS: atom_id res chain seq x y z
N MET A 1 -15.40 9.19 8.53
CA MET A 1 -14.79 8.47 7.40
C MET A 1 -15.41 9.01 6.13
N GLU A 2 -14.59 9.27 5.12
CA GLU A 2 -15.05 9.60 3.77
C GLU A 2 -14.64 8.46 2.84
N ILE A 3 -15.45 8.17 1.83
CA ILE A 3 -15.18 7.13 0.84
C ILE A 3 -14.97 7.83 -0.50
N ILE A 4 -13.82 7.60 -1.11
CA ILE A 4 -13.42 8.14 -2.41
C ILE A 4 -13.20 6.96 -3.34
N VAL A 5 -13.86 6.95 -4.50
CA VAL A 5 -13.72 5.86 -5.48
C VAL A 5 -13.30 6.40 -6.84
N ILE A 6 -12.13 5.99 -7.32
CA ILE A 6 -11.70 6.25 -8.69
C ILE A 6 -11.83 4.95 -9.47
N ASP A 7 -12.79 4.91 -10.38
CA ASP A 7 -12.99 3.79 -11.31
C ASP A 7 -12.16 4.02 -12.58
N GLY A 8 -11.38 3.01 -12.98
CA GLY A 8 -10.45 3.04 -14.12
C GLY A 8 -11.09 3.05 -15.51
N GLY A 9 -12.37 3.45 -15.61
CA GLY A 9 -13.16 3.40 -16.84
C GLY A 9 -13.75 2.03 -17.10
N SER A 10 -14.35 1.41 -16.07
CA SER A 10 -14.98 0.10 -16.19
C SER A 10 -16.10 0.11 -17.24
N THR A 11 -16.19 -0.99 -18.01
CA THR A 11 -17.21 -1.18 -19.05
C THR A 11 -18.33 -2.13 -18.63
N ASP A 12 -18.35 -2.53 -17.36
CA ASP A 12 -19.38 -3.38 -16.76
C ASP A 12 -20.37 -2.54 -15.93
N GLY A 13 -21.10 -3.17 -15.01
CA GLY A 13 -22.08 -2.51 -14.14
C GLY A 13 -21.50 -1.59 -13.06
N THR A 14 -20.18 -1.44 -12.95
CA THR A 14 -19.52 -0.69 -11.86
C THR A 14 -20.04 0.74 -11.73
N VAL A 15 -20.18 1.47 -12.83
CA VAL A 15 -20.66 2.86 -12.80
C VAL A 15 -22.10 2.96 -12.26
N ASP A 16 -22.95 2.00 -12.56
CA ASP A 16 -24.33 2.00 -12.06
C ASP A 16 -24.39 1.64 -10.57
N ILE A 17 -23.48 0.79 -10.09
CA ILE A 17 -23.28 0.54 -8.66
C ILE A 17 -22.82 1.82 -7.93
N LEU A 18 -21.87 2.55 -8.50
CA LEU A 18 -21.38 3.81 -7.93
C LEU A 18 -22.49 4.87 -7.85
N LYS A 19 -23.30 5.02 -8.91
CA LYS A 19 -24.47 5.91 -8.90
C LYS A 19 -25.47 5.53 -7.81
N ALA A 20 -25.79 4.23 -7.67
CA ALA A 20 -26.72 3.75 -6.66
C ALA A 20 -26.23 3.99 -5.23
N ASN A 21 -24.90 4.00 -5.02
CA ASN A 21 -24.26 4.21 -3.72
C ASN A 21 -23.77 5.66 -3.50
N HIS A 22 -24.06 6.60 -4.40
CA HIS A 22 -23.64 7.99 -4.29
C HIS A 22 -23.93 8.63 -2.92
N PRO A 23 -25.04 8.35 -2.21
CA PRO A 23 -25.27 8.94 -0.88
C PRO A 23 -24.24 8.53 0.18
N SER A 24 -23.56 7.40 -0.01
CA SER A 24 -22.55 6.86 0.92
C SER A 24 -21.11 7.14 0.49
N ILE A 25 -20.92 7.66 -0.73
CA ILE A 25 -19.61 7.92 -1.33
C ILE A 25 -19.39 9.43 -1.40
N ALA A 26 -18.33 9.92 -0.76
CA ALA A 26 -18.04 11.35 -0.70
C ALA A 26 -17.63 11.90 -2.08
N TYR A 27 -16.88 11.11 -2.85
CA TYR A 27 -16.51 11.43 -4.22
C TYR A 27 -16.31 10.17 -5.04
N TRP A 28 -16.75 10.18 -6.29
CA TRP A 28 -16.31 9.18 -7.25
C TRP A 28 -16.18 9.74 -8.66
N LYS A 29 -15.31 9.12 -9.44
CA LYS A 29 -15.13 9.42 -10.86
C LYS A 29 -14.78 8.16 -11.61
N SER A 30 -15.41 7.97 -12.77
CA SER A 30 -15.05 6.92 -13.73
C SER A 30 -14.29 7.56 -14.89
N GLU A 31 -13.01 7.25 -15.00
CA GLU A 31 -12.15 7.68 -16.10
C GLU A 31 -11.02 6.70 -16.31
N LYS A 32 -10.53 6.62 -17.56
CA LYS A 32 -9.40 5.75 -17.86
C LYS A 32 -8.20 6.10 -16.97
N ASP A 33 -7.63 5.08 -16.34
CA ASP A 33 -6.36 5.17 -15.62
C ASP A 33 -5.23 4.44 -16.35
N TYR A 34 -4.00 4.65 -15.86
CA TYR A 34 -2.80 3.93 -16.30
C TYR A 34 -2.41 2.79 -15.35
N GLY A 35 -3.31 2.41 -14.44
CA GLY A 35 -3.09 1.41 -13.40
C GLY A 35 -3.56 1.88 -12.02
N VAL A 36 -3.51 0.96 -11.07
CA VAL A 36 -4.02 1.14 -9.70
C VAL A 36 -3.46 2.38 -9.02
N TYR A 37 -2.16 2.65 -9.17
CA TYR A 37 -1.52 3.80 -8.51
C TYR A 37 -1.85 5.15 -9.16
N ASP A 38 -2.19 5.18 -10.45
CA ASP A 38 -2.72 6.39 -11.09
C ASP A 38 -4.11 6.72 -10.53
N ALA A 39 -4.97 5.71 -10.35
CA ALA A 39 -6.25 5.87 -9.68
C ALA A 39 -6.10 6.32 -8.20
N MET A 40 -5.17 5.70 -7.46
CA MET A 40 -4.86 6.11 -6.08
C MET A 40 -4.32 7.55 -6.00
N ASN A 41 -3.42 7.94 -6.91
CA ASN A 41 -2.89 9.30 -6.98
C ASN A 41 -4.00 10.31 -7.30
N LYS A 42 -4.90 10.03 -8.25
CA LYS A 42 -6.08 10.88 -8.53
C LYS A 42 -7.01 11.00 -7.32
N ALA A 43 -7.16 9.95 -6.52
CA ALA A 43 -7.98 9.99 -5.31
C ALA A 43 -7.43 10.96 -4.25
N LEU A 44 -6.09 11.11 -4.16
CA LEU A 44 -5.44 11.99 -3.19
C LEU A 44 -5.85 13.46 -3.33
N ASP A 45 -6.19 13.93 -4.54
CA ASP A 45 -6.67 15.29 -4.78
C ASP A 45 -8.03 15.59 -4.10
N HIS A 46 -8.74 14.55 -3.69
CA HIS A 46 -10.06 14.63 -3.07
C HIS A 46 -10.05 14.26 -1.59
N VAL A 47 -8.91 13.84 -1.04
CA VAL A 47 -8.77 13.48 0.39
C VAL A 47 -8.81 14.73 1.26
N SER A 48 -9.73 14.75 2.22
CA SER A 48 -9.85 15.79 3.25
C SER A 48 -9.50 15.30 4.66
N GLY A 49 -9.52 13.98 4.85
CA GLY A 49 -9.25 13.32 6.11
C GLY A 49 -7.80 13.42 6.57
N GLU A 50 -7.60 13.29 7.88
CA GLU A 50 -6.27 13.29 8.48
C GLU A 50 -5.49 12.01 8.20
N TRP A 51 -6.20 10.91 7.94
CA TRP A 51 -5.67 9.57 7.71
C TRP A 51 -6.18 9.03 6.39
N VAL A 52 -5.31 8.29 5.69
CA VAL A 52 -5.57 7.74 4.36
C VAL A 52 -5.35 6.24 4.39
N TYR A 53 -6.34 5.52 3.89
CA TYR A 53 -6.32 4.07 3.73
C TYR A 53 -6.68 3.74 2.29
N PHE A 54 -5.96 2.78 1.69
CA PHE A 54 -6.19 2.33 0.33
C PHE A 54 -6.69 0.88 0.36
N LEU A 55 -7.78 0.63 -0.34
CA LEU A 55 -8.40 -0.68 -0.48
C LEU A 55 -8.65 -0.97 -1.96
N GLY A 56 -8.26 -2.15 -2.43
CA GLY A 56 -8.65 -2.63 -3.76
C GLY A 56 -10.16 -2.90 -3.83
N ALA A 57 -10.72 -2.83 -5.04
CA ALA A 57 -12.15 -3.13 -5.24
C ALA A 57 -12.51 -4.60 -5.01
N ASP A 58 -11.50 -5.48 -5.00
CA ASP A 58 -11.59 -6.93 -4.79
C ASP A 58 -11.12 -7.39 -3.40
N ASP A 59 -10.75 -6.45 -2.51
CA ASP A 59 -10.34 -6.69 -1.13
C ASP A 59 -11.51 -6.49 -0.15
N GLU A 60 -11.42 -7.08 1.05
CA GLU A 60 -12.44 -6.92 2.09
C GLU A 60 -11.85 -6.38 3.39
N LEU A 61 -12.49 -5.38 3.99
CA LEU A 61 -12.15 -4.87 5.33
C LEU A 61 -12.61 -5.84 6.43
N LEU A 62 -11.79 -5.98 7.46
CA LEU A 62 -12.09 -6.77 8.65
C LEU A 62 -12.23 -5.85 9.87
N GLN A 63 -12.77 -6.39 10.97
CA GLN A 63 -12.92 -5.66 12.24
C GLN A 63 -11.59 -5.06 12.73
N GLY A 64 -10.46 -5.72 12.44
CA GLY A 64 -9.14 -5.20 12.83
C GLY A 64 -8.75 -3.89 12.15
N PHE A 65 -9.41 -3.47 11.07
CA PHE A 65 -9.27 -2.11 10.56
C PHE A 65 -9.78 -1.08 11.55
N SER A 66 -10.99 -1.28 12.09
CA SER A 66 -11.58 -0.39 13.10
C SER A 66 -10.74 -0.38 14.37
N ASP A 67 -10.29 -1.55 14.83
CA ASP A 67 -9.45 -1.67 16.03
C ASP A 67 -8.09 -0.95 15.84
N LEU A 68 -7.50 -1.04 14.64
CA LEU A 68 -6.30 -0.28 14.29
C LEU A 68 -6.57 1.22 14.23
N ALA A 69 -7.70 1.64 13.66
CA ALA A 69 -8.07 3.04 13.52
C ALA A 69 -8.27 3.74 14.87
N GLU A 70 -8.76 3.02 15.89
CA GLU A 70 -8.90 3.53 17.27
C GLU A 70 -7.54 3.76 17.96
N GLU A 71 -6.47 3.14 17.47
CA GLU A 71 -5.12 3.27 18.04
C GLU A 71 -4.24 4.32 17.36
N LEU A 72 -4.75 5.01 16.33
CA LEU A 72 -4.03 6.06 15.62
C LEU A 72 -3.82 7.28 16.54
N LYS A 73 -2.57 7.71 16.74
CA LYS A 73 -2.24 8.78 17.69
C LYS A 73 -1.38 9.90 17.10
N SER A 74 -0.55 9.60 16.10
CA SER A 74 0.49 10.52 15.64
C SER A 74 0.44 10.77 14.14
N GLN A 75 0.26 12.03 13.75
CA GLN A 75 0.28 12.47 12.34
C GLN A 75 1.66 12.35 11.65
N SER A 76 2.65 11.80 12.34
CA SER A 76 3.97 11.43 11.80
C SER A 76 4.20 9.92 11.84
N THR A 77 3.21 9.09 12.12
CA THR A 77 3.37 7.64 12.23
C THR A 77 2.47 6.92 11.25
N ILE A 78 3.07 6.06 10.42
CA ILE A 78 2.37 5.11 9.56
C ILE A 78 2.07 3.87 10.40
N TYR A 79 0.81 3.55 10.56
CA TYR A 79 0.37 2.40 11.33
C TYR A 79 0.10 1.24 10.40
N TYR A 80 0.50 0.04 10.81
CA TYR A 80 0.24 -1.16 10.02
C TYR A 80 -0.08 -2.37 10.88
N GLY A 81 -0.93 -3.23 10.34
CA GLY A 81 -1.29 -4.52 10.90
C GLY A 81 -0.86 -5.68 10.02
N SER A 82 -1.71 -6.69 9.94
CA SER A 82 -1.56 -7.86 9.08
C SER A 82 -2.79 -8.01 8.17
N VAL A 83 -2.66 -8.79 7.10
CA VAL A 83 -3.79 -9.15 6.23
C VAL A 83 -3.95 -10.65 6.16
N LEU A 84 -5.14 -11.12 5.81
CA LEU A 84 -5.36 -12.52 5.44
C LEU A 84 -5.08 -12.68 3.95
N LYS A 85 -4.22 -13.64 3.61
CA LYS A 85 -4.01 -14.12 2.24
C LYS A 85 -4.21 -15.62 2.25
N ASP A 86 -5.13 -16.13 1.44
CA ASP A 86 -5.46 -17.56 1.37
C ASP A 86 -5.84 -18.15 2.74
N SER A 87 -6.66 -17.42 3.50
CA SER A 87 -7.07 -17.75 4.87
C SER A 87 -5.94 -17.83 5.89
N MET A 88 -4.72 -17.41 5.51
CA MET A 88 -3.54 -17.41 6.36
C MET A 88 -3.10 -15.98 6.66
N LYS A 89 -2.62 -15.74 7.88
CA LYS A 89 -1.99 -14.46 8.23
C LYS A 89 -0.79 -14.22 7.32
N TYR A 90 -0.84 -13.13 6.57
CA TYR A 90 0.24 -12.70 5.68
C TYR A 90 1.01 -11.54 6.32
N LEU A 91 2.28 -11.85 6.63
CA LEU A 91 3.22 -10.94 7.30
C LEU A 91 2.69 -10.43 8.66
N GLY A 92 3.53 -9.67 9.34
CA GLY A 92 3.27 -9.11 10.67
C GLY A 92 4.35 -8.08 10.97
N ARG A 93 4.76 -7.90 12.23
CA ARG A 93 5.86 -6.99 12.58
C ARG A 93 7.11 -7.29 11.73
N LEU A 94 7.60 -6.28 11.01
CA LEU A 94 8.78 -6.42 10.16
C LEU A 94 10.03 -5.83 10.83
N SER A 95 11.18 -6.45 10.53
CA SER A 95 12.50 -5.84 10.74
C SER A 95 12.88 -5.01 9.51
N ASP A 96 13.86 -4.11 9.62
CA ASP A 96 14.38 -3.33 8.48
C ASP A 96 14.71 -4.21 7.27
N TYR A 97 15.32 -5.38 7.51
CA TYR A 97 15.66 -6.31 6.44
C TYR A 97 14.43 -6.92 5.76
N LEU A 98 13.42 -7.32 6.55
CA LEU A 98 12.20 -7.87 5.98
C LEU A 98 11.43 -6.79 5.25
N HIS A 99 11.32 -5.59 5.82
CA HIS A 99 10.72 -4.44 5.15
C HIS A 99 11.39 -4.18 3.80
N ALA A 100 12.73 -4.13 3.75
CA ALA A 100 13.49 -3.96 2.52
C ALA A 100 13.29 -5.10 1.50
N LYS A 101 13.18 -6.35 1.95
CA LYS A 101 13.05 -7.53 1.08
C LYS A 101 11.64 -7.70 0.54
N THR A 102 10.61 -7.55 1.38
CA THR A 102 9.23 -7.95 1.07
C THR A 102 8.26 -6.78 0.95
N GLY A 103 8.55 -5.64 1.59
CA GLY A 103 7.57 -4.57 1.79
C GLY A 103 6.49 -4.94 2.81
N ILE A 104 5.62 -3.97 3.11
CA ILE A 104 4.35 -4.16 3.81
C ILE A 104 3.24 -4.04 2.74
N CYS A 105 2.23 -4.92 2.84
CA CYS A 105 1.04 -4.85 1.98
C CYS A 105 0.27 -3.57 2.31
N HIS A 106 -0.01 -2.69 1.33
CA HIS A 106 -0.68 -1.42 1.62
C HIS A 106 -2.08 -1.60 2.24
N GLN A 107 -2.78 -2.69 1.95
CA GLN A 107 -4.05 -3.07 2.60
C GLN A 107 -3.91 -3.26 4.12
N ALA A 108 -2.70 -3.47 4.63
CA ALA A 108 -2.41 -3.56 6.05
C ALA A 108 -2.14 -2.18 6.69
N MET A 109 -2.12 -1.08 5.92
CA MET A 109 -1.50 0.19 6.33
C MET A 109 -2.46 1.35 6.31
N ILE A 110 -2.44 2.15 7.39
CA ILE A 110 -3.08 3.45 7.46
C ILE A 110 -1.98 4.52 7.51
N TYR A 111 -1.99 5.43 6.54
CA TYR A 111 -1.02 6.50 6.42
C TYR A 111 -1.57 7.80 7.00
N PRO A 112 -0.78 8.63 7.71
CA PRO A 112 -1.19 9.99 7.97
C PRO A 112 -1.16 10.78 6.64
N SER A 113 -2.13 11.66 6.43
CA SER A 113 -2.25 12.51 5.23
C SER A 113 -1.00 13.36 4.95
N SER A 114 -0.19 13.61 5.98
CA SER A 114 1.12 14.26 5.88
C SER A 114 2.10 13.54 4.94
N VAL A 115 2.00 12.21 4.81
CA VAL A 115 2.75 11.44 3.81
C VAL A 115 2.42 11.96 2.41
N PHE A 116 1.13 12.13 2.11
CA PHE A 116 0.66 12.51 0.78
C PHE A 116 0.76 14.01 0.47
N LYS A 117 1.11 14.82 1.47
CA LYS A 117 1.56 16.22 1.25
C LYS A 117 3.01 16.29 0.76
N LYS A 118 3.80 15.23 0.93
CA LYS A 118 5.22 15.16 0.57
C LYS A 118 5.49 14.18 -0.58
N TYR A 119 4.76 13.07 -0.62
CA TYR A 119 4.98 11.97 -1.55
C TYR A 119 3.69 11.61 -2.26
N THR A 120 3.82 11.08 -3.48
CA THR A 120 2.76 10.36 -4.20
C THR A 120 3.28 8.97 -4.54
N PHE A 121 2.42 8.07 -5.00
CA PHE A 121 2.89 6.81 -5.55
C PHE A 121 3.70 7.09 -6.82
N PRO A 122 4.89 6.48 -7.00
CA PRO A 122 5.67 6.67 -8.22
C PRO A 122 5.02 6.02 -9.45
N ASP A 123 4.89 6.81 -10.52
CA ASP A 123 4.18 6.40 -11.75
C ASP A 123 4.91 5.32 -12.55
N ASP A 124 6.23 5.18 -12.37
CA ASP A 124 7.04 4.20 -13.10
C ASP A 124 6.77 2.74 -12.70
N TYR A 125 6.07 2.50 -11.58
CA TYR A 125 5.90 1.19 -10.96
C TYR A 125 4.44 0.72 -10.94
N SER A 126 3.96 0.21 -12.06
CA SER A 126 2.58 -0.27 -12.24
C SER A 126 2.06 -1.25 -11.17
N ILE A 127 2.94 -2.01 -10.49
CA ILE A 127 2.55 -3.01 -9.49
C ILE A 127 3.18 -2.74 -8.12
N SER A 128 4.42 -2.24 -8.07
CA SER A 128 5.19 -2.13 -6.82
C SER A 128 5.39 -0.69 -6.34
N ALA A 129 4.57 0.27 -6.77
CA ALA A 129 4.70 1.66 -6.33
C ALA A 129 4.49 1.81 -4.81
N ASP A 130 3.60 1.00 -4.20
CA ASP A 130 3.41 0.97 -2.75
C ASP A 130 4.70 0.59 -2.01
N GLN A 131 5.41 -0.44 -2.48
CA GLN A 131 6.69 -0.84 -1.90
C GLN A 131 7.72 0.26 -2.02
N VAL A 132 7.78 0.95 -3.16
CA VAL A 132 8.73 2.06 -3.36
C VAL A 132 8.40 3.24 -2.45
N LEU A 133 7.13 3.64 -2.37
CA LEU A 133 6.67 4.68 -1.44
C LEU A 133 7.03 4.31 0.01
N ASN A 134 6.78 3.06 0.41
CA ASN A 134 7.10 2.57 1.75
C ASN A 134 8.61 2.61 2.03
N MET A 135 9.47 2.31 1.05
CA MET A 135 10.92 2.47 1.20
C MET A 135 11.31 3.93 1.42
N TRP A 136 10.69 4.89 0.73
CA TRP A 136 10.94 6.32 0.93
C TRP A 136 10.50 6.77 2.32
N CYS A 137 9.28 6.42 2.72
CA CYS A 137 8.76 6.75 4.04
C CYS A 137 9.61 6.13 5.15
N TRP A 138 10.12 4.91 4.99
CA TRP A 138 10.95 4.23 6.01
C TRP A 138 12.33 4.88 6.18
N LYS A 139 12.87 5.46 5.09
CA LYS A 139 14.11 6.23 5.14
C LYS A 139 13.90 7.59 5.79
N ASP A 140 12.76 8.21 5.53
CA ASP A 140 12.44 9.57 5.93
C ASP A 140 12.23 9.68 7.45
N LYS A 141 13.06 10.49 8.12
CA LYS A 141 13.00 10.68 9.57
C LYS A 141 11.80 11.51 10.03
N LEU A 142 10.99 12.02 9.10
CA LEU A 142 9.71 12.63 9.41
C LEU A 142 8.62 11.59 9.73
N PHE A 143 8.81 10.32 9.35
CA PHE A 143 7.80 9.29 9.51
C PHE A 143 8.32 8.10 10.33
N ASP A 144 7.55 7.71 11.34
CA ASP A 144 7.72 6.48 12.08
C ASP A 144 6.80 5.38 11.53
N PHE A 145 7.14 4.12 11.82
CA PHE A 145 6.29 2.98 11.51
C PHE A 145 5.95 2.21 12.78
N GLU A 146 4.66 2.02 13.04
CA GLU A 146 4.18 1.30 14.22
C GLU A 146 3.33 0.09 13.84
N PHE A 147 3.79 -1.10 14.24
CA PHE A 147 3.01 -2.33 14.08
C PHE A 147 2.04 -2.52 15.25
N LYS A 148 0.78 -2.79 14.91
CA LYS A 148 -0.28 -3.25 15.81
C LYS A 148 -0.78 -4.60 15.33
N ASP A 149 -1.00 -5.55 16.24
CA ASP A 149 -1.32 -6.93 15.84
C ASP A 149 -2.82 -7.13 15.51
N HIS A 150 -3.31 -6.32 14.56
CA HIS A 150 -4.68 -6.38 14.06
C HIS A 150 -4.73 -6.98 12.66
N MET A 151 -5.78 -7.75 12.39
CA MET A 151 -6.06 -8.28 11.06
C MET A 151 -6.94 -7.29 10.30
N VAL A 152 -6.34 -6.51 9.40
CA VAL A 152 -6.95 -5.31 8.82
C VAL A 152 -7.89 -5.65 7.65
N ALA A 153 -7.45 -6.54 6.77
CA ALA A 153 -8.17 -6.85 5.53
C ALA A 153 -7.91 -8.28 5.05
N ILE A 154 -8.80 -8.77 4.19
CA ILE A 154 -8.55 -9.92 3.32
C ILE A 154 -7.96 -9.37 2.02
N PHE A 155 -6.71 -9.76 1.76
CA PHE A 155 -6.01 -9.41 0.52
C PHE A 155 -6.30 -10.48 -0.54
N ASN A 156 -6.98 -10.07 -1.60
CA ASN A 156 -7.32 -10.97 -2.69
C ASN A 156 -6.14 -11.17 -3.63
N HIS A 157 -5.71 -12.42 -3.78
CA HIS A 157 -4.54 -12.78 -4.58
C HIS A 157 -4.88 -13.00 -6.07
N THR A 158 -6.11 -12.72 -6.51
CA THR A 158 -6.46 -12.77 -7.95
C THR A 158 -6.05 -11.50 -8.70
N GLY A 159 -5.65 -10.45 -7.97
CA GLY A 159 -5.19 -9.19 -8.53
C GLY A 159 -3.86 -9.26 -9.31
N ILE A 160 -3.58 -8.18 -10.06
CA ILE A 160 -2.43 -8.06 -10.98
C ILE A 160 -1.10 -8.33 -10.28
N SER A 161 -0.95 -7.91 -9.01
CA SER A 161 0.27 -8.06 -8.21
C SER A 161 0.63 -9.51 -7.86
N SER A 162 -0.34 -10.42 -7.93
CA SER A 162 -0.11 -11.85 -7.70
C SER A 162 0.21 -12.62 -8.98
N VAL A 163 -0.14 -12.05 -10.15
CA VAL A 163 0.03 -12.69 -11.47
C VAL A 163 1.27 -12.16 -12.21
N LYS A 164 1.60 -10.88 -12.05
CA LYS A 164 2.71 -10.22 -12.74
C LYS A 164 3.70 -9.62 -11.76
N LYS A 165 4.97 -9.65 -12.15
CA LYS A 165 6.04 -8.91 -11.45
C LYS A 165 6.31 -7.59 -12.16
N ASP A 166 6.64 -6.58 -11.37
CA ASP A 166 7.12 -5.31 -11.90
C ASP A 166 8.59 -5.44 -12.33
N ALA A 167 8.83 -5.53 -13.64
CA ALA A 167 10.16 -5.77 -14.18
C ALA A 167 11.15 -4.64 -13.84
N LEU A 168 10.67 -3.39 -13.78
CA LEU A 168 11.50 -2.25 -13.42
C LEU A 168 11.85 -2.30 -11.93
N PHE A 169 10.87 -2.59 -11.07
CA PHE A 169 11.11 -2.79 -9.65
C PHE A 169 12.13 -3.89 -9.40
N GLU A 170 11.98 -5.07 -10.01
CA GLU A 170 12.91 -6.19 -9.81
C GLU A 170 14.35 -5.82 -10.23
N LYS A 171 14.51 -5.09 -11.34
CA LYS A 171 15.81 -4.58 -11.79
C LYS A 171 16.40 -3.57 -10.80
N ARG A 172 15.57 -2.70 -10.22
CA ARG A 172 15.99 -1.61 -9.32
C ARG A 172 16.04 -2.02 -7.84
N LYS A 173 15.43 -3.13 -7.44
CA LYS A 173 15.25 -3.53 -6.04
C LYS A 173 16.55 -3.52 -5.25
N SER A 174 17.63 -4.03 -5.84
CA SER A 174 18.96 -3.99 -5.22
C SER A 174 19.45 -2.56 -4.95
N SER A 175 19.29 -1.63 -5.92
CA SER A 175 19.72 -0.24 -5.73
C SER A 175 18.79 0.48 -4.75
N LEU A 176 17.48 0.28 -4.84
CA LEU A 176 16.49 0.85 -3.91
C LEU A 176 16.78 0.44 -2.46
N ILE A 177 17.16 -0.82 -2.22
CA ILE A 177 17.56 -1.28 -0.88
C ILE A 177 18.81 -0.53 -0.39
N LEU A 178 19.83 -0.38 -1.25
CA LEU A 178 21.04 0.37 -0.90
C LEU A 178 20.73 1.84 -0.60
N GLU A 179 19.91 2.48 -1.44
CA GLU A 179 19.53 3.89 -1.36
C GLU A 179 18.71 4.21 -0.09
N ASN A 180 17.86 3.29 0.37
CA ASN A 180 16.90 3.53 1.45
C ASN A 180 17.28 2.91 2.80
N TYR A 181 18.02 1.81 2.83
CA TYR A 181 18.36 1.08 4.06
C TYR A 181 19.87 1.01 4.33
N GLY A 182 20.69 1.48 3.38
CA GLY A 182 22.14 1.54 3.51
C GLY A 182 22.87 0.21 3.28
N ILE A 183 24.21 0.29 3.35
CA ILE A 183 25.12 -0.77 2.90
C ILE A 183 24.94 -2.09 3.67
N MET A 184 24.65 -2.03 4.98
CA MET A 184 24.56 -3.24 5.82
C MET A 184 23.37 -4.12 5.45
N ILE A 185 22.19 -3.51 5.24
CA ILE A 185 20.98 -4.22 4.81
C ILE A 185 21.14 -4.72 3.37
N TRP A 186 21.76 -3.91 2.51
CA TRP A 186 22.04 -4.29 1.14
C TRP A 186 22.99 -5.49 1.01
N LEU A 187 24.10 -5.52 1.75
CA LEU A 187 25.01 -6.66 1.78
C LEU A 187 24.31 -7.93 2.26
N ARG A 188 23.48 -7.83 3.30
CA ARG A 188 22.66 -8.94 3.79
C ARG A 188 21.69 -9.43 2.72
N PHE A 189 21.07 -8.54 1.96
CA PHE A 189 20.18 -8.87 0.84
C PHE A 189 20.92 -9.63 -0.27
N LEU A 190 22.08 -9.14 -0.71
CA LEU A 190 22.89 -9.83 -1.72
C LEU A 190 23.33 -11.22 -1.27
N PHE A 191 23.82 -11.35 -0.04
CA PHE A 191 24.25 -12.63 0.51
C PHE A 191 23.11 -13.66 0.55
N LYS A 192 21.91 -13.25 1.00
CA LYS A 192 20.74 -14.13 1.03
C LYS A 192 20.27 -14.53 -0.37
N ARG A 193 20.30 -13.61 -1.34
CA ARG A 193 19.93 -13.88 -2.73
C ARG A 193 20.89 -14.87 -3.40
N LEU A 194 22.21 -14.76 -3.13
CA LEU A 194 23.19 -15.73 -3.61
C LEU A 194 22.91 -17.13 -3.05
N LYS A 195 22.61 -17.24 -1.74
CA LYS A 195 22.29 -18.53 -1.11
C LYS A 195 21.02 -19.19 -1.67
N GLU A 196 20.05 -18.41 -2.13
CA GLU A 196 18.82 -18.93 -2.77
C GLU A 196 19.06 -19.41 -4.22
N SER A 197 20.24 -19.12 -4.80
CA SER A 197 20.61 -19.50 -6.17
C SER A 197 21.48 -20.77 -6.24
N PHE A 198 21.77 -21.40 -5.10
CA PHE A 198 22.50 -22.67 -4.95
C PHE A 198 21.61 -23.69 -4.25
#